data_AF-T0RH22-F1
#
_entry.id   AF-T0RH22-F1
#
_cell.length_a   1.000
_cell.length_b   1.000
_cell.length_c   1.000
_cell.angle_alpha   90.00
_cell.angle_beta   90.00
_cell.angle_gamma   90.00
#
_symmetry.space_group_name_H-M   'P 1'
#
loop_
_entity.id
_entity.type
_entity.pdbx_description
1 polymer ?
#
loop_
_entity_poly.entity_id
_entity_poly.type
_entity_poly.pdbx_seq_one_letter_code
_entity_poly.pdbx_strand_id
1 'polypeptide(L)'
;MKCFILLLVAVSALASDNFKVPTGTTYRVKGIGYDCGEFFKDIKEAPLQYSERAIAFDKLYADKDLNIFVIETSFPGISGNLCTYGLFYQRERATKTFELSYGELLETNTEEDCLEQIEFLNIKIKSMKYYPSKRGIRYLAVDVLNEENNICEGNQVRAVFDRRAAF
;
A
#
# COMPACT_ATOMS: atom_id res chain seq x y z
N MET A 1 -26.42 40.88 -20.49
CA MET A 1 -26.15 39.77 -19.54
C MET A 1 -26.16 38.47 -20.33
N LYS A 2 -24.99 37.88 -20.59
CA LYS A 2 -24.85 36.59 -21.28
C LYS A 2 -24.14 35.63 -20.32
N CYS A 3 -24.82 34.52 -20.04
CA CYS A 3 -24.41 33.49 -19.09
C CYS A 3 -23.01 32.95 -19.42
N PHE A 4 -22.11 33.06 -18.47
CA PHE A 4 -20.83 32.34 -18.46
C PHE A 4 -21.11 30.92 -17.97
N ILE A 5 -21.22 29.96 -18.90
CA ILE A 5 -21.24 28.54 -18.56
C ILE A 5 -19.78 28.14 -18.33
N LEU A 6 -19.37 28.14 -17.07
CA LEU A 6 -18.14 27.48 -16.61
C LEU A 6 -18.39 25.97 -16.70
N LEU A 7 -17.99 25.37 -17.82
CA LEU A 7 -17.89 23.94 -17.98
C LEU A 7 -16.72 23.46 -17.12
N LEU A 8 -16.95 23.23 -15.82
CA LEU A 8 -16.06 22.38 -15.03
C LEU A 8 -16.21 20.97 -15.58
N VAL A 9 -15.39 20.61 -16.56
CA VAL A 9 -15.08 19.22 -16.83
C VAL A 9 -14.31 18.74 -15.61
N ALA A 10 -15.04 18.26 -14.61
CA ALA A 10 -14.48 17.39 -13.61
C ALA A 10 -14.02 16.15 -14.36
N VAL A 11 -12.76 16.17 -14.81
CA VAL A 11 -12.06 14.96 -15.20
C VAL A 11 -11.96 14.18 -13.90
N SER A 12 -12.96 13.34 -13.64
CA SER A 12 -12.81 12.20 -12.76
C SER A 12 -11.74 11.35 -13.42
N ALA A 13 -10.48 11.65 -13.10
CA ALA A 13 -9.40 10.72 -13.31
C ALA A 13 -9.83 9.49 -12.51
N LEU A 14 -10.44 8.54 -13.22
CA LEU A 14 -10.52 7.16 -12.75
C LEU A 14 -9.07 6.85 -12.41
N ALA A 15 -8.75 6.81 -11.11
CA ALA A 15 -7.40 6.55 -10.65
C ALA A 15 -7.02 5.19 -11.20
N SER A 16 -6.35 5.19 -12.36
CA SER A 16 -5.96 3.98 -13.03
C SER A 16 -5.04 3.23 -12.08
N ASP A 17 -5.24 1.92 -11.97
CA ASP A 17 -4.30 1.09 -11.25
C ASP A 17 -2.96 1.21 -12.00
N ASN A 18 -1.90 1.67 -11.31
CA ASN A 18 -0.56 1.77 -11.88
C ASN A 18 0.01 0.37 -12.18
N PHE A 19 -0.37 -0.59 -11.33
CA PHE A 19 0.03 -1.99 -11.46
C PHE A 19 -1.20 -2.88 -11.58
N LYS A 20 -1.08 -3.96 -12.36
CA LYS A 20 -2.17 -4.93 -12.56
C LYS A 20 -1.76 -6.28 -12.00
N VAL A 21 -2.68 -6.92 -11.29
CA VAL A 21 -2.50 -8.32 -10.90
C VAL A 21 -2.53 -9.18 -12.17
N PRO A 22 -1.57 -10.09 -12.42
CA PRO A 22 -1.47 -10.84 -13.67
C PRO A 22 -2.72 -11.67 -14.01
N THR A 23 -3.42 -12.18 -13.00
CA THR A 23 -4.65 -12.97 -13.13
C THR A 23 -5.93 -12.12 -13.21
N GLY A 24 -5.78 -10.79 -13.18
CA GLY A 24 -6.87 -9.81 -13.22
C GLY A 24 -7.26 -9.27 -11.83
N THR A 25 -7.24 -7.95 -11.70
CA THR A 25 -7.58 -7.25 -10.45
C THR A 25 -9.09 -7.19 -10.22
N THR A 26 -9.58 -7.90 -9.19
CA THR A 26 -11.00 -7.91 -8.80
C THR A 26 -11.25 -7.32 -7.42
N TYR A 27 -10.20 -7.18 -6.62
CA TYR A 27 -10.24 -6.58 -5.30
C TYR A 27 -9.30 -5.38 -5.25
N ARG A 28 -9.80 -4.27 -4.71
CA ARG A 28 -9.08 -3.00 -4.58
C ARG A 28 -9.41 -2.37 -3.24
N VAL A 29 -8.38 -1.93 -2.53
CA VAL A 29 -8.49 -1.19 -1.28
C VAL A 29 -7.43 -0.10 -1.21
N LYS A 30 -7.72 0.98 -0.50
CA LYS A 30 -6.81 2.10 -0.32
C LYS A 30 -6.13 2.01 1.05
N GLY A 31 -4.86 2.35 1.13
CA GLY A 31 -4.17 2.51 2.40
C GLY A 31 -4.73 3.70 3.18
N ILE A 32 -4.94 3.50 4.48
CA ILE A 32 -5.56 4.51 5.36
C ILE A 32 -4.68 4.88 6.57
N GLY A 33 -3.43 4.41 6.60
CA GLY A 33 -2.48 4.64 7.69
C GLY A 33 -2.12 3.34 8.41
N TYR A 34 -1.79 3.46 9.70
CA TYR A 34 -1.22 2.38 10.50
C TYR A 34 -2.08 2.04 11.72
N ASP A 35 -1.97 0.82 12.23
CA ASP A 35 -2.56 0.44 13.52
C ASP A 35 -1.66 -0.50 14.33
N CYS A 36 -2.07 -0.76 15.58
CA CYS A 36 -1.35 -1.58 16.56
C CYS A 36 -2.00 -2.95 16.80
N GLY A 37 -2.67 -3.54 15.81
CA GLY A 37 -3.34 -4.85 15.99
C GLY A 37 -4.86 -4.80 16.09
N GLU A 38 -5.42 -3.62 16.41
CA GLU A 38 -6.86 -3.38 16.54
C GLU A 38 -7.38 -2.44 15.45
N PHE A 39 -8.04 -3.02 14.44
CA PHE A 39 -8.65 -2.25 13.36
C PHE A 39 -9.59 -1.13 13.88
N PHE A 40 -9.49 0.08 13.32
CA PHE A 40 -10.34 1.28 13.53
C PHE A 40 -10.29 1.94 14.90
N LYS A 41 -9.55 1.42 15.87
CA LYS A 41 -9.59 2.04 17.21
C LYS A 41 -8.87 3.38 17.22
N ASP A 42 -7.67 3.42 16.64
CA ASP A 42 -6.87 4.63 16.43
C ASP A 42 -5.96 4.43 15.22
N ILE A 43 -6.15 5.19 14.14
CA ILE A 43 -5.16 5.25 13.06
C ILE A 43 -3.94 5.99 13.60
N LYS A 44 -2.77 5.37 13.46
CA LYS A 44 -1.49 5.87 13.92
C LYS A 44 -0.69 6.51 12.79
N GLU A 45 0.27 7.33 13.17
CA GLU A 45 1.30 7.85 12.28
C GLU A 45 2.23 6.72 11.81
N ALA A 46 2.99 6.99 10.75
CA ALA A 46 3.99 6.06 10.24
C ALA A 46 5.12 5.84 11.26
N PRO A 47 5.61 4.61 11.45
CA PRO A 47 6.82 4.37 12.23
C PRO A 47 8.02 5.12 11.66
N LEU A 48 8.97 5.49 12.53
CA LEU A 48 10.09 6.36 12.18
C LEU A 48 10.82 5.94 10.88
N GLN A 49 11.08 4.65 10.72
CA GLN A 49 11.78 4.10 9.55
C GLN A 49 11.05 4.37 8.22
N TYR A 50 9.71 4.44 8.24
CA TYR A 50 8.87 4.75 7.08
C TYR A 50 8.64 6.26 6.93
N SER A 51 8.44 6.99 8.04
CA SER A 51 8.21 8.43 8.02
C SER A 51 9.43 9.23 7.55
N GLU A 52 10.64 8.85 7.97
CA GLU A 52 11.89 9.48 7.53
C GLU A 52 12.14 9.30 6.03
N ARG A 53 11.63 8.22 5.45
CA ARG A 53 11.70 7.92 4.01
C ARG A 53 10.49 8.42 3.24
N ALA A 54 9.53 9.05 3.93
CA ALA A 54 8.24 9.46 3.40
C ALA A 54 7.55 8.36 2.56
N ILE A 55 7.65 7.10 3.00
CA ILE A 55 7.01 5.96 2.33
C ILE A 55 5.54 5.93 2.73
N ALA A 56 4.67 5.97 1.72
CA ALA A 56 3.24 5.75 1.86
C ALA A 56 2.85 4.38 1.29
N PHE A 57 1.95 3.69 1.98
CA PHE A 57 1.23 2.53 1.44
C PHE A 57 -0.07 3.02 0.84
N ASP A 58 -0.15 3.12 -0.47
CA ASP A 58 -1.23 3.84 -1.15
C ASP A 58 -2.43 2.95 -1.41
N LYS A 59 -2.19 1.77 -1.97
CA LYS A 59 -3.26 0.86 -2.41
C LYS A 59 -2.82 -0.59 -2.28
N LEU A 60 -3.80 -1.46 -2.17
CA LEU A 60 -3.61 -2.90 -2.28
C LEU A 60 -4.65 -3.48 -3.23
N TYR A 61 -4.15 -4.28 -4.16
CA TYR A 61 -4.90 -4.96 -5.19
C TYR A 61 -4.81 -6.46 -4.99
N ALA A 62 -5.84 -7.20 -5.40
CA ALA A 62 -5.77 -8.65 -5.42
C ALA A 62 -6.64 -9.28 -6.50
N ASP A 63 -6.30 -10.52 -6.84
CA ASP A 63 -7.13 -11.37 -7.70
C ASP A 63 -8.38 -11.89 -6.96
N LYS A 64 -9.26 -12.56 -7.71
CA LYS A 64 -10.56 -13.03 -7.20
C LYS A 64 -10.44 -14.00 -6.05
N ASP A 65 -9.46 -14.89 -6.12
CA ASP A 65 -9.24 -15.92 -5.11
C ASP A 65 -8.36 -15.43 -3.95
N LEU A 66 -7.91 -14.17 -4.04
CA LEU A 66 -7.04 -13.51 -3.08
C LEU A 66 -5.73 -14.27 -2.89
N ASN A 67 -5.17 -14.86 -3.94
CA ASN A 67 -3.90 -15.58 -3.90
C ASN A 67 -2.73 -14.71 -4.32
N ILE A 68 -2.97 -13.73 -5.20
CA ILE A 68 -1.96 -12.80 -5.68
C ILE A 68 -2.37 -11.40 -5.26
N PHE A 69 -1.44 -10.69 -4.62
CA PHE A 69 -1.62 -9.33 -4.15
C PHE A 69 -0.58 -8.41 -4.77
N VAL A 70 -0.95 -7.15 -4.91
CA VAL A 70 -0.01 -6.07 -5.21
C VAL A 70 -0.21 -4.97 -4.18
N ILE A 71 0.87 -4.51 -3.57
CA ILE A 71 0.86 -3.32 -2.73
C ILE A 71 1.57 -2.21 -3.48
N GLU A 72 0.84 -1.12 -3.73
CA GLU A 72 1.37 0.10 -4.33
C GLU A 72 1.87 1.01 -3.21
N THR A 73 3.11 1.45 -3.35
CA THR A 73 3.77 2.39 -2.44
C THR A 73 4.30 3.58 -3.22
N SER A 74 4.38 4.72 -2.55
CA SER A 74 5.01 5.91 -3.09
C SER A 74 5.96 6.55 -2.08
N PHE A 75 7.00 7.16 -2.61
CA PHE A 75 8.06 7.82 -1.85
C PHE A 75 8.84 8.80 -2.75
N PRO A 76 9.47 9.83 -2.18
CA PRO A 76 10.34 10.72 -2.95
C PRO A 76 11.64 10.00 -3.35
N GLY A 77 12.03 10.14 -4.61
CA GLY A 77 13.36 9.78 -5.09
C GLY A 77 14.40 10.84 -4.74
N ILE A 78 15.69 10.54 -4.97
CA ILE A 78 16.81 11.43 -4.61
C ILE A 78 16.80 12.77 -5.37
N SER A 79 16.20 12.80 -6.56
CA SER A 79 15.98 14.01 -7.37
C SER A 79 14.72 14.80 -6.97
N GLY A 80 13.94 14.29 -6.00
CA GLY A 80 12.69 14.87 -5.53
C GLY A 80 11.45 14.47 -6.36
N ASN A 81 11.61 13.66 -7.40
CA ASN A 81 10.47 13.10 -8.13
C ASN A 81 9.73 12.05 -7.29
N LEU A 82 8.42 11.90 -7.48
CA LEU A 82 7.64 10.88 -6.79
C LEU A 82 7.86 9.52 -7.46
N CYS A 83 8.49 8.59 -6.76
CA CYS A 83 8.60 7.19 -7.15
C CYS A 83 7.32 6.44 -6.78
N THR A 84 6.81 5.62 -7.69
CA THR A 84 5.69 4.70 -7.42
C THR A 84 6.14 3.26 -7.65
N TYR A 85 6.09 2.43 -6.61
CA TYR A 85 6.61 1.07 -6.61
C TYR A 85 5.53 0.05 -6.24
N GLY A 86 5.40 -1.00 -7.05
CA GLY A 86 4.44 -2.08 -6.88
C GLY A 86 5.14 -3.34 -6.36
N LEU A 87 4.71 -3.84 -5.20
CA LEU A 87 5.24 -5.05 -4.58
C LEU A 87 4.26 -6.21 -4.79
N PHE A 88 4.68 -7.25 -5.51
CA PHE A 88 3.84 -8.37 -5.91
C PHE A 88 4.04 -9.56 -4.98
N TYR A 89 2.97 -9.97 -4.32
CA TYR A 89 2.99 -11.00 -3.29
C TYR A 89 2.19 -12.23 -3.68
N GLN A 90 2.68 -13.39 -3.27
CA GLN A 90 1.90 -14.62 -3.18
C GLN A 90 1.45 -14.85 -1.74
N ARG A 91 0.18 -15.24 -1.57
CA ARG A 91 -0.37 -15.55 -0.27
C ARG A 91 -0.15 -17.00 0.12
N GLU A 92 0.53 -17.23 1.23
CA GLU A 92 0.51 -18.51 1.93
C GLU A 92 -0.67 -18.55 2.92
N ARG A 93 -1.64 -19.42 2.64
CA ARG A 93 -2.88 -19.51 3.42
C ARG A 93 -2.65 -20.16 4.78
N ALA A 94 -1.75 -21.14 4.87
CA ALA A 94 -1.53 -21.90 6.08
C ALA A 94 -0.95 -21.03 7.20
N THR A 95 0.01 -20.17 6.86
CA THR A 95 0.72 -19.28 7.79
C THR A 95 0.11 -17.88 7.88
N LYS A 96 -0.83 -17.56 6.97
CA LYS A 96 -1.35 -16.20 6.75
C LYS A 96 -0.23 -15.19 6.48
N THR A 97 0.72 -15.56 5.63
CA THR A 97 1.80 -14.68 5.19
C THR A 97 1.65 -14.28 3.72
N PHE A 98 2.19 -13.13 3.39
CA PHE A 98 2.46 -12.68 2.04
C PHE A 98 3.97 -12.80 1.81
N GLU A 99 4.34 -13.50 0.75
CA GLU A 99 5.73 -13.68 0.31
C GLU A 99 5.96 -12.87 -0.96
N LEU A 100 6.92 -11.96 -0.91
CA LEU A 100 7.27 -11.11 -2.03
C LEU A 100 7.84 -11.97 -3.16
N SER A 101 7.17 -11.95 -4.30
CA SER A 101 7.64 -12.62 -5.52
C SER A 101 8.61 -11.74 -6.29
N TYR A 102 8.22 -10.48 -6.51
CA TYR A 102 9.04 -9.46 -7.15
C TYR A 102 8.45 -8.08 -6.84
N GLY A 103 9.17 -7.02 -7.17
CA GLY A 103 8.61 -5.67 -7.21
C GLY A 103 8.95 -4.97 -8.51
N GLU A 104 8.17 -3.96 -8.85
CA GLU A 104 8.17 -3.28 -10.14
C GLU A 104 8.06 -1.78 -9.93
N LEU A 105 8.94 -1.00 -10.54
CA LEU A 105 8.88 0.45 -10.54
C LEU A 105 8.00 0.92 -11.70
N LEU A 106 7.17 1.94 -11.48
CA LEU A 106 6.35 2.53 -12.53
C LEU A 106 7.25 3.06 -13.66
N GLU A 107 6.91 2.75 -14.92
CA GLU A 107 7.76 3.01 -16.09
C GLU A 107 8.24 4.47 -16.24
N THR A 108 7.49 5.43 -15.68
CA THR A 108 7.85 6.85 -15.70
C THR A 108 8.95 7.24 -14.71
N ASN A 109 9.33 6.34 -13.80
CA ASN A 109 10.38 6.56 -12.81
C ASN A 109 11.68 5.85 -13.22
N THR A 110 12.81 6.42 -12.81
CA THR A 110 14.14 5.84 -13.04
C THR A 110 14.60 5.07 -11.81
N GLU A 111 15.07 3.83 -12.00
CA GLU A 111 15.48 2.96 -10.88
C GLU A 111 16.55 3.59 -9.99
N GLU A 112 17.55 4.23 -10.59
CA GLU A 112 18.63 4.92 -9.87
C GLU A 112 18.10 5.99 -8.89
N ASP A 113 16.98 6.64 -9.23
CA ASP A 113 16.39 7.69 -8.41
C ASP A 113 15.65 7.13 -7.18
N CYS A 114 15.21 5.88 -7.26
CA CYS A 114 14.30 5.23 -6.32
C CYS A 114 14.94 4.08 -5.53
N LEU A 115 16.20 3.74 -5.84
CA LEU A 115 16.83 2.47 -5.46
C LEU A 115 16.88 2.24 -3.94
N GLU A 116 17.28 3.24 -3.16
CA GLU A 116 17.44 3.09 -1.70
C GLU A 116 16.13 2.63 -1.02
N GLN A 117 15.02 3.27 -1.37
CA GLN A 117 13.71 2.95 -0.80
C GLN A 117 13.16 1.63 -1.35
N ILE A 118 13.44 1.30 -2.62
CA ILE A 118 13.12 -0.02 -3.21
C ILE A 118 13.82 -1.13 -2.42
N GLU A 119 15.13 -1.01 -2.18
CA GLU A 119 15.90 -1.99 -1.43
C GLU A 119 15.39 -2.12 0.00
N PHE A 120 15.12 -0.99 0.67
CA PHE A 120 14.54 -0.97 1.99
C PHE A 120 13.22 -1.75 2.05
N LEU A 121 12.30 -1.50 1.11
CA LEU A 121 11.01 -2.19 1.04
C LEU A 121 11.20 -3.69 0.75
N ASN A 122 12.00 -4.05 -0.24
CA ASN A 122 12.25 -5.44 -0.61
C ASN A 122 12.86 -6.27 0.52
N ILE A 123 13.56 -5.64 1.47
CA ILE A 123 14.09 -6.29 2.67
C ILE A 123 13.05 -6.32 3.79
N LYS A 124 12.48 -5.16 4.15
CA LYS A 124 11.64 -5.02 5.35
C LYS A 124 10.30 -5.70 5.24
N ILE A 125 9.71 -5.74 4.04
CA ILE A 125 8.39 -6.33 3.78
C ILE A 125 8.49 -7.49 2.79
N LYS A 126 9.62 -8.22 2.81
CA LYS A 126 9.82 -9.44 2.00
C LYS A 126 8.81 -10.53 2.33
N SER A 127 8.59 -10.75 3.62
CA SER A 127 7.61 -11.71 4.15
C SER A 127 6.89 -11.04 5.31
N MET A 128 5.57 -10.97 5.22
CA MET A 128 4.75 -10.29 6.22
C MET A 128 3.46 -11.04 6.51
N LYS A 129 3.01 -11.02 7.76
CA LYS A 129 1.69 -11.53 8.10
C LYS A 129 0.62 -10.57 7.61
N TYR A 130 -0.50 -11.12 7.16
CA TYR A 130 -1.68 -10.32 6.85
C TYR A 130 -2.85 -10.70 7.75
N TYR A 131 -3.73 -9.72 7.95
CA TYR A 131 -4.88 -9.80 8.84
C TYR A 131 -6.10 -9.32 8.07
N PRO A 132 -7.06 -10.20 7.74
CA PRO A 132 -8.35 -9.78 7.24
C PRO A 132 -9.27 -9.41 8.42
N SER A 133 -10.10 -8.39 8.24
CA SER A 133 -11.18 -8.10 9.19
C SER A 133 -12.19 -9.26 9.28
N LYS A 134 -12.81 -9.44 10.46
CA LYS A 134 -13.80 -10.51 10.73
C LYS A 134 -15.03 -10.47 9.80
N ARG A 135 -15.38 -9.31 9.25
CA ARG A 135 -16.54 -9.11 8.35
C ARG A 135 -16.09 -8.96 6.90
N GLY A 136 -15.81 -10.09 6.25
CA GLY A 136 -15.80 -10.20 4.79
C GLY A 136 -14.69 -9.45 4.05
N ILE A 137 -13.49 -9.32 4.64
CA ILE A 137 -12.31 -8.70 4.00
C ILE A 137 -12.63 -7.27 3.52
N ARG A 138 -13.41 -6.53 4.32
CA ARG A 138 -13.59 -5.09 4.11
C ARG A 138 -12.30 -4.33 4.33
N TYR A 139 -11.48 -4.86 5.22
CA TYR A 139 -10.18 -4.34 5.57
C TYR A 139 -9.16 -5.45 5.57
N LEU A 140 -7.96 -5.08 5.17
CA LEU A 140 -6.77 -5.91 5.24
C LEU A 140 -5.69 -5.09 5.93
N ALA A 141 -4.96 -5.71 6.86
CA ALA A 141 -3.76 -5.11 7.42
C ALA A 141 -2.57 -6.03 7.15
N VAL A 142 -1.38 -5.47 6.97
CA VAL A 142 -0.14 -6.22 6.80
C VAL A 142 0.89 -5.73 7.79
N ASP A 143 1.66 -6.65 8.37
CA ASP A 143 2.75 -6.29 9.27
C ASP A 143 3.82 -5.51 8.49
N VAL A 144 4.16 -4.32 8.98
CA VAL A 144 5.25 -3.50 8.46
C VAL A 144 6.39 -3.33 9.47
N LEU A 145 6.10 -3.62 10.74
CA LEU A 145 7.08 -3.61 11.82
C LEU A 145 6.67 -4.63 12.88
N ASN A 146 7.63 -5.39 13.41
CA ASN A 146 7.44 -6.32 14.52
C ASN A 146 8.64 -6.28 15.47
N GLU A 147 8.98 -5.08 15.92
CA GLU A 147 10.08 -4.75 16.83
C GLU A 147 9.67 -3.58 17.73
N GLU A 148 10.47 -3.29 18.76
CA GLU A 148 10.23 -2.14 19.64
C GLU A 148 10.14 -0.85 18.81
N ASN A 149 9.11 -0.05 19.07
CA ASN A 149 8.79 1.12 18.26
C ASN A 149 8.11 2.20 19.10
N ASN A 150 8.04 3.40 18.53
CA ASN A 150 7.50 4.59 19.19
C ASN A 150 6.00 4.82 18.96
N ILE A 151 5.31 3.90 18.26
CA ILE A 151 3.95 4.10 17.78
C ILE A 151 2.94 3.27 18.58
N CYS A 152 3.31 2.03 18.88
CA CYS A 152 2.48 1.04 19.53
C CYS A 152 3.13 0.59 20.84
N GLU A 153 2.32 0.35 21.88
CA GLU A 153 2.83 -0.20 23.15
C GLU A 153 3.43 -1.60 22.98
N GLY A 154 3.00 -2.33 21.94
CA GLY A 154 3.59 -3.59 21.52
C GLY A 154 4.46 -3.43 20.27
N ASN A 155 5.13 -4.51 19.91
CA ASN A 155 6.10 -4.52 18.80
C ASN A 155 5.44 -4.43 17.41
N GLN A 156 4.17 -4.81 17.29
CA GLN A 156 3.49 -4.92 16.00
C GLN A 156 2.93 -3.58 15.55
N VAL A 157 3.35 -3.15 14.36
CA VAL A 157 2.70 -2.07 13.60
C VAL A 157 2.28 -2.62 12.25
N ARG A 158 1.07 -2.29 11.82
CA ARG A 158 0.50 -2.76 10.56
C ARG A 158 0.08 -1.62 9.67
N ALA A 159 0.35 -1.71 8.36
CA ALA A 159 -0.28 -0.86 7.37
C ALA A 159 -1.71 -1.38 7.11
N VAL A 160 -2.69 -0.47 7.11
CA VAL A 160 -4.11 -0.81 7.03
C VAL A 160 -4.68 -0.34 5.70
N PHE A 161 -5.45 -1.21 5.05
CA PHE A 161 -6.14 -0.94 3.81
C PHE A 161 -7.66 -1.10 3.97
N ASP A 162 -8.45 -0.15 3.46
CA ASP A 162 -9.92 -0.11 3.52
C ASP A 162 -10.55 -0.05 2.12
N ARG A 163 -11.56 -0.89 1.90
CA ARG A 163 -12.36 -0.93 0.67
C ARG A 163 -13.34 0.22 0.51
N ARG A 164 -13.69 0.93 1.57
CA ARG A 164 -14.62 2.08 1.52
C ARG A 164 -13.95 3.41 1.23
N ALA A 165 -12.65 3.50 1.46
CA ALA A 165 -11.93 4.73 1.25
C ALA A 165 -12.00 5.09 -0.24
N ALA A 166 -12.33 6.35 -0.53
CA ALA A 166 -12.46 6.83 -1.91
C ALA A 166 -11.09 6.83 -2.61
N PHE A 167 -11.06 6.31 -3.85
CA PHE A 167 -9.89 6.33 -4.72
C PHE A 167 -9.74 7.69 -5.41
#